data_AF-A0A7Y0JKL1-F1
#
_entry.id   AF-A0A7Y0JKL1-F1
#
_cell.length_a   1.000
_cell.length_b   1.000
_cell.length_c   1.000
_cell.angle_alpha   90.00
_cell.angle_beta   90.00
_cell.angle_gamma   90.00
#
_symmetry.space_group_name_H-M   'P 1'
#
loop_
_entity.id
_entity.type
_entity.pdbx_description
1 polymer ?
#
loop_
_entity_poly.entity_id
_entity_poly.type
_entity_poly.pdbx_seq_one_letter_code
_entity_poly.pdbx_strand_id
1 'polypeptide(L)'
;MFAGLAGSDAIDAHLITGGLPGVLLRWPAGTSADDYLRDECADPASPLFTVPEQSLASEFPNPDIARRVLEAVGGDVRAYASIASTAGGRGGAVTSGTLSPLLRQLTDDKQVLAGDQPLSTGSGKPTLYRVADSNLRLYLAILRDVYHLTLRGRAGAGFALFQSRWSSWRGRALEPLVRTS
;
A
#
# COMPACT_ATOMS: atom_id res chain seq x y z
N MET A 1 -7.89 -19.55 9.97
CA MET A 1 -8.59 -19.84 8.71
C MET A 1 -9.24 -18.54 8.24
N PHE A 2 -8.59 -17.80 7.33
CA PHE A 2 -9.13 -16.55 6.77
C PHE A 2 -10.09 -16.92 5.62
N ALA A 3 -11.35 -16.48 5.69
CA ALA A 3 -12.37 -16.64 4.64
C ALA A 3 -12.63 -18.08 4.10
N GLY A 4 -12.27 -19.12 4.86
CA GLY A 4 -12.42 -20.53 4.43
C GLY A 4 -11.43 -20.97 3.34
N LEU A 5 -10.45 -20.13 2.99
CA LEU A 5 -9.43 -20.39 1.98
C LEU A 5 -8.21 -21.09 2.60
N ALA A 6 -7.58 -22.00 1.86
CA ALA A 6 -6.37 -22.72 2.28
C ALA A 6 -5.15 -22.20 1.51
N GLY A 7 -3.97 -22.16 2.15
CA GLY A 7 -2.69 -21.91 1.48
C GLY A 7 -2.51 -20.48 0.95
N SER A 8 -2.15 -20.36 -0.34
CA SER A 8 -1.81 -19.11 -1.03
C SER A 8 -2.94 -18.07 -1.02
N ASP A 9 -4.19 -18.53 -1.08
CA ASP A 9 -5.34 -17.64 -1.27
C ASP A 9 -5.71 -16.89 0.01
N ALA A 10 -5.47 -17.51 1.18
CA ALA A 10 -5.61 -16.83 2.47
C ALA A 10 -4.57 -15.72 2.64
N ILE A 11 -3.36 -15.94 2.11
CA ILE A 11 -2.29 -14.94 2.11
C ILE A 11 -2.64 -13.79 1.17
N ASP A 12 -3.17 -14.09 -0.02
CA ASP A 12 -3.63 -13.07 -0.97
C ASP A 12 -4.78 -12.24 -0.42
N ALA A 13 -5.78 -12.89 0.18
CA ALA A 13 -6.87 -12.21 0.85
C ALA A 13 -6.34 -11.30 1.97
N HIS A 14 -5.37 -11.75 2.76
CA HIS A 14 -4.78 -10.90 3.81
C HIS A 14 -4.01 -9.71 3.23
N LEU A 15 -3.22 -9.91 2.16
CA LEU A 15 -2.49 -8.83 1.49
C LEU A 15 -3.42 -7.79 0.83
N ILE A 16 -4.53 -8.25 0.24
CA ILE A 16 -5.51 -7.39 -0.42
C ILE A 16 -6.33 -6.60 0.60
N THR A 17 -6.78 -7.26 1.66
CA THR A 17 -7.66 -6.64 2.66
C THR A 17 -6.91 -5.89 3.75
N GLY A 18 -5.61 -6.15 3.94
CA GLY A 18 -4.83 -5.61 5.07
C GLY A 18 -5.36 -6.05 6.45
N GLY A 19 -6.24 -7.06 6.51
CA GLY A 19 -6.93 -7.46 7.73
C GLY A 19 -8.21 -6.67 8.04
N LEU A 20 -8.70 -5.83 7.12
CA LEU A 20 -9.94 -5.07 7.30
C LEU A 20 -11.16 -6.02 7.38
N PRO A 21 -11.85 -6.09 8.53
CA PRO A 21 -12.97 -7.03 8.70
C PRO A 21 -14.14 -6.72 7.77
N GLY A 22 -14.37 -5.45 7.42
CA GLY A 22 -15.45 -5.04 6.51
C GLY A 22 -15.30 -5.57 5.08
N VAL A 23 -14.06 -5.72 4.59
CA VAL A 23 -13.76 -6.29 3.28
C VAL A 23 -13.84 -7.82 3.35
N LEU A 24 -13.31 -8.41 4.43
CA LEU A 24 -13.38 -9.86 4.67
C LEU A 24 -14.82 -10.37 4.79
N LEU A 25 -15.75 -9.58 5.34
CA LEU A 25 -17.17 -9.93 5.45
C LEU A 25 -17.91 -9.91 4.10
N ARG A 26 -17.41 -9.14 3.13
CA ARG A 26 -17.96 -9.10 1.76
C ARG A 26 -17.34 -10.13 0.84
N TRP A 27 -16.20 -10.70 1.22
CA TRP A 27 -15.53 -11.75 0.46
C TRP A 27 -16.37 -13.03 0.47
N PRO A 28 -16.94 -13.47 -0.68
CA PRO A 28 -17.76 -14.67 -0.69
C PRO A 28 -16.89 -15.90 -0.48
N ALA A 29 -17.32 -16.80 0.42
CA ALA A 29 -16.55 -17.99 0.78
C ALA A 29 -16.20 -18.83 -0.46
N GLY A 30 -14.92 -19.21 -0.59
CA GLY A 30 -14.42 -20.00 -1.72
C GLY A 30 -14.13 -19.19 -3.00
N THR A 31 -14.28 -17.86 -2.99
CA THR A 31 -13.92 -17.00 -4.12
C THR A 31 -12.42 -16.76 -4.13
N SER A 32 -11.79 -16.95 -5.30
CA SER A 32 -10.38 -16.65 -5.50
C SER A 32 -10.12 -15.13 -5.39
N ALA A 33 -8.89 -14.74 -5.06
CA ALA A 33 -8.51 -13.33 -5.00
C ALA A 33 -8.70 -12.61 -6.34
N ASP A 34 -8.39 -13.28 -7.45
CA ASP A 34 -8.57 -12.74 -8.80
C ASP A 34 -10.04 -12.53 -9.17
N ASP A 35 -10.92 -13.47 -8.83
CA ASP A 35 -12.36 -13.33 -9.12
C ASP A 35 -12.98 -12.23 -8.27
N TYR A 36 -12.63 -12.17 -6.98
CA TYR A 36 -13.06 -11.09 -6.09
C TYR A 36 -12.62 -9.72 -6.62
N LEU A 37 -11.35 -9.58 -7.00
CA LEU A 37 -10.83 -8.31 -7.54
C LEU A 37 -11.43 -7.93 -8.90
N ARG A 38 -11.79 -8.90 -9.74
CA ARG A 38 -12.46 -8.63 -11.01
C ARG A 38 -13.81 -7.96 -10.77
N ASP A 39 -14.56 -8.45 -9.80
CA ASP A 39 -15.87 -7.90 -9.42
C ASP A 39 -15.72 -6.53 -8.76
N GLU A 40 -14.79 -6.38 -7.83
CA GLU A 40 -14.52 -5.09 -7.17
C GLU A 40 -14.01 -4.04 -8.18
N CYS A 41 -13.21 -4.42 -9.20
CA CYS A 41 -12.79 -3.51 -10.27
C CYS A 41 -13.96 -3.02 -11.14
N ALA A 42 -15.08 -3.73 -11.16
CA ALA A 42 -16.30 -3.31 -11.84
C ALA A 42 -17.15 -2.34 -11.01
N ASP A 43 -16.90 -2.23 -9.69
CA ASP A 43 -17.60 -1.34 -8.77
C ASP A 43 -16.74 -0.12 -8.36
N PRO A 44 -17.04 1.09 -8.86
CA PRO A 44 -16.37 2.31 -8.42
C PRO A 44 -16.63 2.69 -6.95
N ALA A 45 -17.67 2.13 -6.32
CA ALA A 45 -17.98 2.31 -4.90
C ALA A 45 -17.38 1.21 -4.02
N SER A 46 -16.52 0.36 -4.58
CA SER A 46 -15.84 -0.71 -3.85
C SER A 46 -15.12 -0.18 -2.60
N PRO A 47 -15.28 -0.82 -1.44
CA PRO A 47 -14.50 -0.54 -0.23
C PRO A 47 -12.99 -0.66 -0.45
N LEU A 48 -12.58 -1.48 -1.41
CA LEU A 48 -11.17 -1.72 -1.74
C LEU A 48 -10.48 -0.46 -2.30
N PHE A 49 -11.24 0.44 -2.94
CA PHE A 49 -10.74 1.74 -3.39
C PHE A 49 -11.15 2.87 -2.45
N THR A 50 -12.38 2.86 -1.95
CA THR A 50 -12.95 3.98 -1.20
C THR A 50 -12.40 4.08 0.22
N VAL A 51 -12.16 2.97 0.92
CA VAL A 51 -11.57 2.99 2.27
C VAL A 51 -10.17 3.61 2.28
N PRO A 52 -9.20 3.14 1.48
CA PRO A 52 -7.87 3.75 1.49
C PRO A 52 -7.89 5.20 0.99
N GLU A 53 -8.74 5.56 0.02
CA GLU A 53 -8.88 6.94 -0.44
C GLU A 53 -9.47 7.86 0.66
N GLN A 54 -10.48 7.38 1.40
CA GLN A 54 -11.05 8.10 2.53
C GLN A 54 -10.07 8.23 3.69
N SER A 55 -9.35 7.16 4.04
CA SER A 55 -8.29 7.21 5.06
C SER A 55 -7.20 8.20 4.67
N LEU A 56 -6.79 8.24 3.39
CA LEU A 56 -5.84 9.24 2.90
C LEU A 56 -6.40 10.66 2.98
N ALA A 57 -7.67 10.87 2.62
CA ALA A 57 -8.32 12.17 2.64
C ALA A 57 -8.56 12.69 4.06
N SER A 58 -8.93 11.82 5.01
CA SER A 58 -9.12 12.18 6.41
C SER A 58 -7.81 12.48 7.11
N GLU A 59 -6.78 11.67 6.82
CA GLU A 59 -5.47 11.80 7.47
C GLU A 59 -4.64 12.95 6.88
N PHE A 60 -4.87 13.27 5.60
CA PHE A 60 -4.16 14.30 4.84
C PHE A 60 -5.13 15.12 3.97
N PRO A 61 -5.94 16.01 4.57
CA PRO A 61 -7.00 16.76 3.87
C PRO A 61 -6.49 17.85 2.91
N ASN A 62 -5.20 18.21 2.95
CA ASN A 62 -4.55 19.11 1.99
C ASN A 62 -3.38 18.40 1.29
N PRO A 63 -2.97 18.82 0.07
CA PRO A 63 -1.76 18.32 -0.59
C PRO A 63 -0.50 18.83 0.13
N ASP A 64 -0.30 18.34 1.35
CA ASP A 64 0.81 18.64 2.23
C ASP A 64 2.01 17.73 1.90
N ILE A 65 3.20 18.16 2.30
CA ILE A 65 4.46 17.42 2.16
C ILE A 65 4.32 16.01 2.75
N ALA A 66 3.54 15.83 3.82
CA ALA A 66 3.24 14.52 4.40
C ALA A 66 2.60 13.53 3.39
N ARG A 67 1.61 13.98 2.60
CA ARG A 67 0.99 13.16 1.56
C ARG A 67 1.99 12.81 0.46
N ARG A 68 2.81 13.78 0.04
CA ARG A 68 3.87 13.53 -0.96
C ARG A 68 4.92 12.56 -0.48
N VAL A 69 5.28 12.62 0.81
CA VAL A 69 6.21 11.68 1.45
C VAL A 69 5.61 10.27 1.47
N LEU A 70 4.33 10.14 1.85
CA LEU A 70 3.62 8.87 1.83
C LEU A 70 3.51 8.28 0.40
N GLU A 71 3.15 9.10 -0.58
CA GLU A 71 3.11 8.70 -1.99
C GLU A 71 4.51 8.36 -2.54
N ALA A 72 5.56 9.04 -2.06
CA ALA A 72 6.96 8.79 -2.42
C ALA A 72 7.50 7.47 -1.84
N VAL A 73 7.06 7.08 -0.64
CA VAL A 73 7.27 5.71 -0.14
C VAL A 73 6.50 4.74 -1.04
N GLY A 74 5.23 5.07 -1.31
CA GLY A 74 4.36 4.33 -2.20
C GLY A 74 4.09 2.91 -1.71
N GLY A 75 3.86 1.99 -2.64
CA GLY A 75 3.62 0.59 -2.31
C GLY A 75 4.87 -0.28 -2.14
N ASP A 76 6.05 0.32 -1.99
CA ASP A 76 7.33 -0.39 -1.90
C ASP A 76 8.20 0.13 -0.75
N VAL A 77 9.31 -0.56 -0.48
CA VAL A 77 10.27 -0.18 0.55
C VAL A 77 11.25 0.85 -0.01
N ARG A 78 11.47 1.96 0.70
CA ARG A 78 12.31 3.07 0.23
C ARG A 78 13.21 3.63 1.33
N ALA A 79 14.44 3.97 0.95
CA ALA A 79 15.40 4.63 1.84
C ALA A 79 15.11 6.14 1.93
N TYR A 80 15.52 6.76 3.04
CA TYR A 80 15.35 8.19 3.32
C TYR A 80 15.70 9.11 2.14
N ALA A 81 16.88 8.93 1.52
CA ALA A 81 17.33 9.76 0.41
C ALA A 81 16.44 9.66 -0.83
N SER A 82 15.92 8.45 -1.12
CA SER A 82 14.98 8.24 -2.22
C SER A 82 13.66 8.95 -1.94
N ILE A 83 13.15 8.84 -0.71
CA ILE A 83 11.91 9.52 -0.28
C ILE A 83 12.07 11.03 -0.40
N ALA A 84 13.18 11.59 0.11
CA ALA A 84 13.47 13.02 0.02
C ALA A 84 13.44 13.53 -1.43
N SER A 85 14.08 12.79 -2.35
CA SER A 85 14.13 13.16 -3.77
C SER A 85 12.75 13.08 -4.45
N THR A 86 12.02 11.99 -4.25
CA THR A 86 10.72 11.75 -4.89
C THR A 86 9.63 12.68 -4.34
N ALA A 87 9.58 12.87 -3.02
CA ALA A 87 8.60 13.76 -2.37
C ALA A 87 8.83 15.24 -2.72
N GLY A 88 10.08 15.62 -2.98
CA GLY A 88 10.47 16.96 -3.38
C GLY A 88 10.08 17.34 -4.81
N GLY A 89 10.00 16.34 -5.70
CA GLY A 89 9.57 16.52 -7.08
C GLY A 89 10.37 17.60 -7.82
N ARG A 90 9.67 18.52 -8.51
CA ARG A 90 10.30 19.60 -9.29
C ARG A 90 10.93 20.72 -8.45
N GLY A 91 10.64 20.76 -7.15
CA GLY A 91 11.14 21.78 -6.22
C GLY A 91 12.49 21.46 -5.59
N GLY A 92 13.10 20.32 -5.93
CA GLY A 92 14.29 19.80 -5.26
C GLY A 92 13.95 18.92 -4.05
N ALA A 93 14.92 18.15 -3.58
CA ALA A 93 14.70 17.18 -2.49
C ALA A 93 14.19 17.86 -1.22
N VAL A 94 13.28 17.20 -0.50
CA VAL A 94 12.79 17.69 0.81
C VAL A 94 13.98 17.79 1.77
N THR A 95 14.10 18.92 2.45
CA THR A 95 15.19 19.16 3.38
C THR A 95 15.10 18.23 4.57
N SER A 96 16.25 17.85 5.13
CA SER A 96 16.28 16.90 6.24
C SER A 96 15.59 17.42 7.50
N GLY A 97 15.59 18.74 7.72
CA GLY A 97 14.89 19.39 8.83
C GLY A 97 13.37 19.25 8.77
N THR A 98 12.79 19.06 7.57
CA THR A 98 11.34 18.83 7.39
C THR A 98 11.01 17.35 7.28
N LEU A 99 11.83 16.56 6.59
CA LEU A 99 11.56 15.14 6.36
C LEU A 99 11.69 14.28 7.63
N SER A 100 12.68 14.55 8.48
CA SER A 100 12.91 13.70 9.67
C SER A 100 11.78 13.80 10.72
N PRO A 101 11.28 14.99 11.10
CA PRO A 101 10.11 15.09 11.98
C PRO A 101 8.85 14.51 11.34
N LEU A 102 8.65 14.69 10.04
CA LEU A 102 7.50 14.12 9.32
C LEU A 102 7.51 12.59 9.31
N LEU A 103 8.66 11.97 9.01
CA LEU A 103 8.78 10.51 9.06
C LEU A 103 8.56 9.98 10.47
N ARG A 104 9.04 10.69 11.50
CA ARG A 104 8.78 10.34 12.90
C ARG A 104 7.29 10.42 13.21
N GLN A 105 6.61 11.51 12.88
CA GLN A 105 5.17 11.65 13.10
C GLN A 105 4.36 10.58 12.34
N LEU A 106 4.74 10.26 11.11
CA LEU A 106 4.08 9.22 10.31
C LEU A 106 4.32 7.80 10.83
N THR A 107 5.45 7.57 11.51
CA THR A 107 5.82 6.27 12.08
C THR A 107 5.30 6.12 13.50
N ASP A 108 5.57 7.08 14.38
CA ASP A 108 5.32 6.98 15.82
C ASP A 108 3.89 7.40 16.17
N ASP A 109 3.41 8.54 15.64
CA ASP A 109 2.11 9.09 16.03
C ASP A 109 0.97 8.46 15.22
N LYS A 110 1.12 8.44 13.89
CA LYS A 110 0.08 7.98 12.96
C LYS A 110 0.15 6.49 12.65
N GLN A 111 1.30 5.84 12.89
CA GLN A 111 1.54 4.41 12.58
C GLN A 111 1.20 4.03 11.12
N VAL A 112 1.27 4.99 10.19
CA VAL A 112 0.99 4.78 8.76
C VAL A 112 2.23 4.25 8.05
N LEU A 113 3.42 4.62 8.54
CA LEU A 113 4.70 4.10 8.06
C LEU A 113 5.33 3.19 9.12
N ALA A 114 6.05 2.17 8.65
CA ALA A 114 6.93 1.36 9.45
C ALA A 114 8.38 1.60 8.99
N GLY A 115 9.26 1.91 9.94
CA GLY A 115 10.70 1.94 9.73
C GLY A 115 11.29 0.56 9.97
N ASP A 116 11.62 -0.17 8.91
CA ASP A 116 12.37 -1.42 9.02
C ASP A 116 13.87 -1.06 9.15
N GLN A 117 14.40 -1.21 10.36
CA GLN A 117 15.85 -1.19 10.56
C GLN A 117 16.38 -2.56 10.16
N PRO A 118 17.30 -2.66 9.18
CA PRO A 118 17.90 -3.95 8.87
C PRO A 118 18.60 -4.47 10.13
N LEU A 119 18.21 -5.65 10.63
CA LEU A 119 18.79 -6.35 11.80
C LEU A 119 20.28 -6.73 11.64
N SER A 120 20.97 -6.13 10.67
CA SER A 120 22.37 -6.35 10.41
C SER A 120 23.20 -5.55 11.41
N THR A 121 24.01 -6.26 12.18
CA THR A 121 25.00 -5.80 13.16
C THR A 121 26.13 -4.93 12.58
N GLY A 122 25.94 -4.32 11.41
CA GLY A 122 26.90 -3.41 10.77
C GLY A 122 26.36 -1.98 10.74
N SER A 123 27.01 -1.08 11.47
CA SER A 123 26.69 0.35 11.43
C SER A 123 26.83 0.87 10.00
N GLY A 124 25.73 1.34 9.40
CA GLY A 124 25.79 2.13 8.15
C GLY A 124 24.76 1.80 7.07
N LYS A 125 23.87 0.82 7.24
CA LYS A 125 22.76 0.63 6.28
C LYS A 125 21.62 1.63 6.56
N PRO A 126 21.09 2.30 5.52
CA PRO A 126 20.05 3.30 5.70
C PRO A 126 18.75 2.64 6.20
N THR A 127 18.07 3.31 7.13
CA THR A 127 16.72 2.93 7.55
C THR A 127 15.79 2.90 6.34
N LEU A 128 15.05 1.80 6.22
CA LEU A 128 14.09 1.60 5.16
C LEU A 128 12.70 1.90 5.69
N TYR A 129 11.93 2.69 4.96
CA TYR A 129 10.55 3.01 5.31
C TYR A 129 9.61 2.29 4.36
N ARG A 130 8.51 1.77 4.90
CA ARG A 130 7.40 1.17 4.15
C ARG A 130 6.07 1.61 4.73
N VAL A 131 5.01 1.52 3.96
CA VAL A 131 3.64 1.67 4.48
C VAL A 131 3.31 0.45 5.34
N ALA A 132 2.80 0.70 6.55
CA ALA A 132 2.49 -0.35 7.54
C ALA A 132 1.23 -1.15 7.14
N ASP A 133 0.21 -0.45 6.66
CA ASP A 133 -1.04 -1.04 6.19
C ASP A 133 -0.86 -1.69 4.80
N SER A 134 -1.13 -2.99 4.70
CA SER A 134 -0.94 -3.74 3.45
C SER A 134 -1.95 -3.34 2.36
N ASN A 135 -3.19 -3.00 2.74
CA ASN A 135 -4.20 -2.51 1.81
C ASN A 135 -3.81 -1.13 1.26
N LEU A 136 -3.36 -0.20 2.12
CA LEU A 136 -2.88 1.10 1.68
C LEU A 136 -1.63 0.99 0.78
N ARG A 137 -0.74 0.05 1.10
CA ARG A 137 0.45 -0.26 0.29
C ARG A 137 0.05 -0.78 -1.09
N LEU A 138 -0.93 -1.67 -1.16
CA LEU A 138 -1.48 -2.18 -2.42
C LEU A 138 -2.19 -1.06 -3.21
N TYR A 139 -2.91 -0.18 -2.51
CA TYR A 139 -3.60 0.95 -3.10
C TYR A 139 -2.64 1.91 -3.79
N LEU A 140 -1.57 2.31 -3.11
CA LEU A 140 -0.55 3.21 -3.66
C LEU A 140 0.28 2.58 -4.78
N ALA A 141 0.49 1.25 -4.79
CA ALA A 141 1.25 0.58 -5.85
C ALA A 141 0.44 0.29 -7.12
N ILE A 142 -0.82 -0.13 -6.98
CA ILE A 142 -1.60 -0.70 -8.08
C ILE A 142 -3.03 -0.14 -8.09
N LEU A 143 -3.76 -0.21 -6.97
CA LEU A 143 -5.22 -0.01 -7.02
C LEU A 143 -5.63 1.43 -7.32
N ARG A 144 -4.81 2.43 -7.04
CA ARG A 144 -5.11 3.81 -7.42
C ARG A 144 -5.21 3.99 -8.94
N ASP A 145 -4.27 3.40 -9.69
CA ASP A 145 -4.31 3.42 -11.16
C ASP A 145 -5.52 2.63 -11.69
N VAL A 146 -5.80 1.49 -11.08
CA VAL A 146 -6.98 0.66 -11.39
C VAL A 146 -8.26 1.45 -11.13
N TYR A 147 -8.37 2.12 -9.99
CA TYR A 147 -9.52 2.93 -9.60
C TYR A 147 -9.78 4.06 -10.59
N HIS A 148 -8.73 4.77 -11.03
CA HIS A 148 -8.86 5.79 -12.06
C HIS A 148 -9.35 5.23 -13.41
N LEU A 149 -9.04 3.98 -13.75
CA LEU A 149 -9.58 3.30 -14.93
C LEU A 149 -11.03 2.87 -14.72
N THR A 150 -11.37 2.33 -13.54
CA THR A 150 -12.73 1.95 -13.15
C THR A 150 -13.68 3.15 -13.19
N LEU A 151 -13.28 4.31 -12.65
CA LEU A 151 -14.05 5.56 -12.72
C LEU A 151 -14.32 6.04 -14.15
N ARG A 152 -13.49 5.62 -15.12
CA ARG A 152 -13.65 5.93 -16.55
C ARG A 152 -14.45 4.85 -17.30
N GLY A 153 -15.10 3.93 -16.59
CA GLY A 153 -15.83 2.80 -17.17
C GLY A 153 -14.93 1.75 -17.82
N ARG A 154 -13.62 1.73 -17.50
CA ARG A 154 -12.62 0.81 -18.09
C ARG A 154 -12.21 -0.30 -17.12
N ALA A 155 -13.17 -0.90 -16.43
CA ALA A 155 -12.96 -1.95 -15.44
C ALA A 155 -12.08 -3.11 -15.96
N GLY A 156 -12.31 -3.59 -17.18
CA GLY A 156 -11.49 -4.64 -17.79
C GLY A 156 -10.02 -4.26 -17.98
N ALA A 157 -9.73 -3.00 -18.33
CA ALA A 157 -8.36 -2.50 -18.43
C ALA A 157 -7.71 -2.32 -17.05
N GLY A 158 -8.50 -1.92 -16.05
CA GLY A 158 -8.07 -1.89 -14.65
C GLY A 158 -7.67 -3.27 -14.14
N PHE A 159 -8.50 -4.29 -14.39
CA PHE A 159 -8.21 -5.66 -13.97
C PHE A 159 -6.97 -6.25 -14.69
N ALA A 160 -6.81 -5.98 -15.99
CA ALA A 160 -5.61 -6.40 -16.72
C ALA A 160 -4.33 -5.73 -16.17
N LEU A 161 -4.40 -4.44 -15.82
CA LEU A 161 -3.31 -3.72 -15.17
C LEU A 161 -2.95 -4.34 -13.82
N PHE A 162 -3.97 -4.67 -13.01
CA PHE A 162 -3.78 -5.33 -11.73
C PHE A 162 -3.01 -6.65 -11.90
N GLN A 163 -3.51 -7.57 -12.74
CA GLN A 163 -2.87 -8.87 -12.97
C GLN A 163 -1.42 -8.73 -13.41
N SER A 164 -1.11 -7.74 -14.27
CA SER A 164 0.25 -7.53 -14.77
C SER A 164 1.25 -7.12 -13.68
N ARG A 165 0.79 -6.43 -12.63
CA ARG A 165 1.63 -5.91 -11.54
C ARG A 165 1.57 -6.77 -10.26
N TRP A 166 0.51 -7.56 -10.10
CA TRP A 166 0.21 -8.31 -8.90
C TRP A 166 1.32 -9.29 -8.50
N SER A 167 1.76 -10.15 -9.42
CA SER A 167 2.79 -11.17 -9.14
C SER A 167 4.09 -10.56 -8.60
N SER A 168 4.54 -9.47 -9.23
CA SER A 168 5.74 -8.74 -8.84
C SER A 168 5.59 -8.04 -7.50
N TRP A 169 4.43 -7.44 -7.22
CA TRP A 169 4.17 -6.78 -5.95
C TRP A 169 4.00 -7.78 -4.81
N ARG A 170 3.24 -8.86 -5.03
CA ARG A 170 3.02 -9.96 -4.07
C ARG A 170 4.35 -10.52 -3.55
N GLY A 171 5.30 -10.81 -4.43
CA GLY A 171 6.62 -11.31 -4.02
C GLY A 171 7.35 -10.36 -3.06
N ARG A 172 7.32 -9.05 -3.35
CA ARG A 172 7.94 -8.01 -2.50
C ARG A 172 7.15 -7.71 -1.22
N ALA A 173 5.84 -7.90 -1.23
CA ALA A 173 4.99 -7.72 -0.05
C ALA A 173 5.12 -8.89 0.93
N LEU A 174 5.43 -10.10 0.42
CA LEU A 174 5.63 -11.30 1.23
C LEU A 174 7.01 -11.38 1.89
N GLU A 175 8.05 -10.86 1.24
CA GLU A 175 9.43 -10.94 1.73
C GLU A 175 9.60 -10.51 3.20
N PRO A 176 8.97 -9.42 3.69
CA PRO A 176 9.08 -9.00 5.09
C PRO A 176 8.24 -9.86 6.06
N LEU A 177 7.09 -10.38 5.63
CA LEU A 177 6.20 -11.19 6.47
C LEU A 177 6.84 -12.54 6.82
N VAL A 178 7.50 -13.16 5.82
CA VAL A 178 8.24 -14.42 6.01
C VAL A 178 9.48 -14.21 6.87
N ARG A 179 10.11 -13.03 6.82
CA ARG A 179 11.31 -12.71 7.62
C ARG A 179 11.04 -12.52 9.11
N THR A 180 9.78 -12.29 9.48
CA THR A 180 9.37 -11.98 10.87
C THR A 180 8.58 -13.13 11.52
N SER A 181 8.33 -14.23 10.81
CA SER A 181 7.61 -15.42 11.29
C SER A 181 8.53 -16.56 11.66
#